data_AF-A0A368W6T8-F1
#
_entry.id   AF-A0A368W6T8-F1
#
_cell.length_a   1.000
_cell.length_b   1.000
_cell.length_c   1.000
_cell.angle_alpha   90.00
_cell.angle_beta   90.00
_cell.angle_gamma   90.00
#
_symmetry.space_group_name_H-M   'P 1'
#
loop_
_entity.id
_entity.type
_entity.pdbx_description
1 polymer ?
#
loop_
_entity_poly.entity_id
_entity_poly.type
_entity_poly.pdbx_seq_one_letter_code
_entity_poly.pdbx_strand_id
1 'polypeptide(L)'
;MNKRKILTNIKITIIIYLGSYSHKERVVVLANVENRVSENVEGEYYVDDQCIACGVCVGEAPDNFEMSGDYAYVFKQPENENEREACESALNACPVDAIGNDG
;
A
#
# COMPACT_ATOMS: atom_id res chain seq x y z
N MET A 1 -51.40 16.67 -20.37
CA MET A 1 -50.04 16.10 -20.52
C MET A 1 -49.44 15.95 -19.13
N ASN A 2 -49.25 14.71 -18.69
CA ASN A 2 -49.16 14.33 -17.28
C ASN A 2 -47.79 14.70 -16.68
N LYS A 3 -47.74 15.75 -15.83
CA LYS A 3 -46.51 16.28 -15.19
C LYS A 3 -45.72 15.22 -14.40
N ARG A 4 -46.36 14.09 -14.05
CA ARG A 4 -45.71 12.94 -13.40
C ARG A 4 -44.74 12.18 -14.31
N LYS A 5 -44.97 12.17 -15.64
CA LYS A 5 -44.07 11.48 -16.60
C LYS A 5 -42.77 12.24 -16.87
N ILE A 6 -42.77 13.57 -16.71
CA ILE A 6 -41.59 14.41 -16.93
C ILE A 6 -40.60 14.25 -15.76
N LEU A 7 -41.10 14.14 -14.53
CA LEU A 7 -40.28 13.89 -13.33
C LEU A 7 -39.60 12.52 -13.33
N THR A 8 -40.17 11.53 -14.01
CA THR A 8 -39.56 10.20 -14.14
C THR A 8 -38.37 10.22 -15.12
N ASN A 9 -38.48 10.96 -16.23
CA ASN A 9 -37.41 11.06 -17.22
C ASN A 9 -36.19 11.88 -16.74
N ILE A 10 -36.41 12.92 -15.93
CA ILE A 10 -35.30 13.73 -15.38
C ILE A 10 -34.49 12.92 -14.34
N LYS A 11 -35.14 12.08 -13.53
CA LYS A 11 -34.42 11.18 -12.60
C LYS A 11 -33.63 10.10 -13.31
N ILE A 12 -34.15 9.55 -14.41
CA ILE A 12 -33.46 8.52 -15.20
C ILE A 12 -32.19 9.08 -15.84
N THR A 13 -32.22 10.31 -16.36
CA THR A 13 -31.03 10.96 -16.97
C THR A 13 -29.93 11.29 -15.96
N ILE A 14 -30.27 11.63 -14.70
CA ILE A 14 -29.27 11.87 -13.65
C ILE A 14 -28.58 10.57 -13.21
N ILE A 15 -29.31 9.45 -13.17
CA ILE A 15 -28.74 8.14 -12.80
C ILE A 15 -27.74 7.63 -13.85
N ILE A 16 -28.00 7.86 -15.14
CA ILE A 16 -27.04 7.47 -16.19
C ILE A 16 -25.81 8.40 -16.26
N TYR A 17 -25.91 9.68 -15.88
CA TYR A 17 -24.75 10.58 -15.88
C TYR A 17 -23.88 10.44 -14.62
N LEU A 18 -24.43 9.91 -13.53
CA LEU A 18 -23.68 9.56 -12.31
C LEU A 18 -23.18 8.11 -12.32
N GLY A 19 -23.60 7.29 -13.29
CA GLY A 19 -23.31 5.85 -13.40
C GLY A 19 -21.94 5.47 -13.95
N SER A 20 -20.99 6.40 -14.05
CA SER A 20 -19.60 6.09 -14.44
C SER A 20 -18.53 6.76 -13.59
N TYR A 21 -18.92 7.45 -12.51
CA TYR A 21 -17.95 7.81 -11.47
C TYR A 21 -17.84 6.67 -10.47
N SER A 22 -17.41 5.51 -10.98
CA SER A 22 -16.69 4.56 -10.14
C SER A 22 -15.38 5.25 -9.80
N HIS A 23 -15.36 6.00 -8.68
CA HIS A 23 -14.13 6.13 -7.93
C HIS A 23 -13.74 4.69 -7.62
N LYS A 24 -12.83 4.17 -8.44
CA LYS A 24 -12.04 2.97 -8.18
C LYS A 24 -11.65 3.08 -6.72
N GLU A 25 -12.28 2.31 -5.85
CA GLU A 25 -11.74 2.06 -4.52
C GLU A 25 -10.31 1.63 -4.80
N ARG A 26 -9.36 2.50 -4.43
CA ARG A 26 -7.96 2.11 -4.35
C ARG A 26 -8.01 1.01 -3.30
N VAL A 27 -7.96 -0.24 -3.75
CA VAL A 27 -7.61 -1.34 -2.86
C VAL A 27 -6.23 -0.93 -2.37
N VAL A 28 -6.18 -0.38 -1.16
CA VAL A 28 -4.92 -0.23 -0.44
C VAL A 28 -4.58 -1.68 -0.12
N VAL A 29 -3.84 -2.29 -1.04
CA VAL A 29 -3.27 -3.62 -0.82
C VAL A 29 -2.18 -3.36 0.20
N LEU A 30 -2.51 -3.52 1.48
CA LEU A 30 -1.49 -3.62 2.52
C LEU A 30 -0.53 -4.74 2.11
N ALA A 31 0.72 -4.64 2.56
CA ALA A 31 1.72 -5.66 2.33
C ALA A 31 1.16 -7.06 2.57
N ASN A 32 1.49 -7.99 1.68
CA ASN A 32 1.05 -9.38 1.78
C ASN A 32 2.24 -10.29 2.07
N VAL A 33 2.21 -10.96 3.21
CA VAL A 33 3.25 -11.90 3.67
C VAL A 33 3.55 -13.02 2.67
N GLU A 34 2.56 -13.43 1.86
CA GLU A 34 2.73 -14.45 0.81
C GLU A 34 3.51 -13.92 -0.40
N ASN A 35 3.56 -12.61 -0.57
CA ASN A 35 4.26 -11.91 -1.66
C ASN A 35 5.61 -11.35 -1.22
N ARG A 36 6.09 -11.66 -0.01
CA ARG A 36 7.39 -11.18 0.48
C ARG A 36 8.52 -11.59 -0.48
N VAL A 37 9.44 -10.65 -0.74
CA VAL A 37 10.62 -10.95 -1.55
C VAL A 37 11.55 -11.94 -0.83
N SER A 38 12.28 -12.76 -1.59
CA SER A 38 13.09 -13.86 -1.06
C SER A 38 14.26 -13.45 -0.18
N GLU A 39 14.71 -12.20 -0.32
CA GLU A 39 15.87 -11.64 0.37
C GLU A 39 15.54 -11.14 1.76
N ASN A 40 14.25 -11.02 2.11
CA ASN A 40 13.87 -10.72 3.47
C ASN A 40 14.39 -11.81 4.41
N VAL A 41 15.03 -11.40 5.50
CA VAL A 41 15.28 -12.31 6.62
C VAL A 41 13.97 -12.65 7.33
N GLU A 42 13.87 -13.86 7.87
CA GLU A 42 12.68 -14.30 8.62
C GLU A 42 12.42 -13.38 9.83
N GLY A 43 11.17 -12.99 10.04
CA GLY A 43 10.70 -12.23 11.19
C GLY A 43 9.64 -11.21 10.83
N GLU A 44 9.18 -10.46 11.83
CA GLU A 44 7.98 -9.61 11.79
C GLU A 44 7.91 -8.68 10.57
N TYR A 45 9.01 -7.99 10.26
CA TYR A 45 9.03 -7.02 9.16
C TYR A 45 9.46 -7.66 7.84
N TYR A 46 8.78 -7.31 6.76
CA TYR A 46 9.12 -7.76 5.42
C TYR A 46 8.74 -6.72 4.36
N VAL A 47 9.38 -6.81 3.19
CA VAL A 47 8.99 -6.10 1.97
C VAL A 47 8.38 -7.08 0.99
N ASP A 48 7.24 -6.71 0.38
CA ASP A 48 6.60 -7.53 -0.65
C ASP A 48 6.91 -7.08 -2.09
N ASP A 49 6.42 -7.86 -3.05
CA ASP A 49 6.62 -7.66 -4.48
C ASP A 49 5.93 -6.40 -5.07
N GLN A 50 5.19 -5.64 -4.25
CA GLN A 50 4.63 -4.34 -4.65
C GLN A 50 5.62 -3.19 -4.49
N CYS A 51 6.82 -3.47 -3.96
CA CYS A 51 7.88 -2.48 -3.83
C CYS A 51 8.23 -1.83 -5.18
N ILE A 52 8.27 -0.50 -5.21
CA ILE A 52 8.63 0.29 -6.40
C ILE A 52 10.06 0.86 -6.35
N ALA A 53 10.93 0.31 -5.49
CA ALA A 53 12.32 0.74 -5.29
C ALA A 53 12.50 2.25 -5.05
N CYS A 54 11.58 2.90 -4.33
CA CYS A 54 11.67 4.34 -4.06
C CYS A 54 12.81 4.72 -3.10
N GLY A 55 13.31 3.77 -2.31
CA GLY A 55 14.44 3.96 -1.40
C GLY A 55 14.11 4.64 -0.06
N VAL A 56 12.86 5.02 0.20
CA VAL A 56 12.48 5.70 1.45
C VAL A 56 12.80 4.85 2.68
N CYS A 57 12.49 3.55 2.66
CA CYS A 57 12.77 2.65 3.78
C CYS A 57 14.25 2.54 4.15
N VAL A 58 15.13 2.54 3.16
CA VAL A 58 16.60 2.54 3.38
C VAL A 58 17.07 3.86 3.99
N GLY A 59 16.38 4.97 3.70
CA GLY A 59 16.65 6.27 4.33
C GLY A 59 16.16 6.35 5.78
N GLU A 60 14.97 5.80 6.05
CA GLU A 60 14.33 5.83 7.39
C GLU A 60 14.95 4.81 8.36
N ALA A 61 15.25 3.60 7.87
CA ALA A 61 15.74 2.47 8.66
C ALA A 61 16.93 1.77 7.97
N PRO A 62 18.08 2.47 7.82
CA PRO A 62 19.26 1.95 7.11
C PRO A 62 19.89 0.72 7.77
N ASP A 63 19.65 0.50 9.06
CA ASP A 63 20.17 -0.65 9.80
C ASP A 63 19.30 -1.91 9.63
N ASN A 64 18.14 -1.80 8.97
CA ASN A 64 17.17 -2.89 8.80
C ASN A 64 16.80 -3.18 7.34
N PHE A 65 16.81 -2.17 6.46
CA PHE A 65 16.46 -2.29 5.05
C PHE A 65 17.63 -2.04 4.11
N GLU A 66 17.73 -2.84 3.06
CA GLU A 66 18.72 -2.70 1.99
C GLU A 66 18.04 -2.76 0.62
N MET A 67 18.70 -2.25 -0.42
CA MET A 67 18.20 -2.22 -1.79
C MET A 67 18.87 -3.31 -2.63
N SER A 68 18.08 -4.21 -3.20
CA SER A 68 18.49 -5.13 -4.26
C SER A 68 17.96 -4.62 -5.59
N GLY A 69 18.67 -3.68 -6.23
CA GLY A 69 18.45 -3.19 -7.60
C GLY A 69 17.02 -2.75 -7.98
N ASP A 70 16.11 -3.71 -8.06
CA ASP A 70 14.71 -3.63 -8.45
C ASP A 70 13.72 -3.54 -7.25
N TYR A 71 14.14 -3.86 -6.01
CA TYR A 71 13.31 -3.75 -4.80
C TYR A 71 14.14 -3.59 -3.52
N ALA A 72 13.50 -3.12 -2.46
CA ALA A 72 14.07 -3.17 -1.11
C ALA A 72 13.72 -4.49 -0.41
N TYR A 73 14.49 -4.85 0.62
CA TYR A 73 14.23 -6.01 1.47
C TYR A 73 14.70 -5.74 2.91
N VAL A 74 14.14 -6.47 3.87
CA VAL A 74 14.61 -6.46 5.26
C VAL A 74 15.82 -7.38 5.36
N PHE A 75 17.02 -6.81 5.55
CA PHE A 75 18.25 -7.62 5.73
C PHE A 75 18.53 -7.95 7.20
N LYS A 76 17.89 -7.20 8.13
CA LYS A 76 18.02 -7.39 9.58
C LYS A 76 16.71 -6.99 10.27
N GLN A 77 16.15 -7.88 11.07
CA GLN A 77 15.01 -7.57 11.95
C GLN A 77 15.43 -6.61 13.08
N PRO A 78 14.54 -5.74 13.59
CA PRO A 78 14.89 -4.83 14.68
C PRO A 78 15.23 -5.58 15.97
N GLU A 79 16.39 -5.28 16.54
CA GLU A 79 16.87 -5.92 17.78
C GLU A 79 16.65 -5.05 19.03
N ASN A 80 16.24 -3.79 18.84
CA ASN A 80 16.04 -2.82 19.89
C ASN A 80 14.94 -1.82 19.53
N GLU A 81 14.53 -1.02 20.51
CA GLU A 81 13.40 -0.08 20.35
C GLU A 81 13.66 1.00 19.31
N ASN A 82 14.89 1.48 19.16
CA ASN A 82 15.22 2.51 18.16
C ASN A 82 15.10 1.95 16.74
N GLU A 83 15.59 0.72 16.52
CA GLU A 83 15.43 0.03 15.23
C GLU A 83 13.95 -0.24 14.93
N ARG A 84 13.16 -0.62 15.95
CA ARG A 84 11.72 -0.83 15.81
C ARG A 84 11.00 0.46 15.42
N GLU A 85 11.28 1.57 16.09
CA GLU A 85 10.73 2.89 15.74
C GLU A 85 11.11 3.32 14.32
N ALA A 86 12.36 3.04 13.90
CA ALA A 86 12.80 3.30 12.53
C ALA A 86 12.05 2.43 11.50
N CYS A 87 11.86 1.15 11.77
CA CYS A 87 11.09 0.24 10.92
C CYS A 87 9.62 0.67 10.80
N GLU A 88 9.01 1.12 11.90
CA GLU A 88 7.67 1.71 11.91
C GLU A 88 7.62 3.02 11.11
N SER A 89 8.64 3.88 11.18
CA SER A 89 8.73 5.07 10.33
C SER A 89 8.77 4.69 8.85
N ALA A 90 9.63 3.72 8.49
CA ALA A 90 9.75 3.21 7.12
C ALA A 90 8.42 2.62 6.61
N LEU A 91 7.72 1.83 7.42
CA LEU A 91 6.41 1.25 7.12
C LEU A 91 5.39 2.35 6.79
N ASN A 92 5.28 3.37 7.66
CA ASN A 92 4.35 4.48 7.47
C ASN A 92 4.72 5.42 6.31
N ALA A 93 6.00 5.47 5.95
CA ALA A 93 6.50 6.31 4.87
C ALA A 93 6.41 5.64 3.49
N CYS A 94 6.10 4.35 3.42
CA CYS A 94 6.05 3.61 2.17
C CYS A 94 4.90 4.12 1.26
N PRO A 95 5.18 4.68 0.07
CA PRO A 95 4.14 5.32 -0.76
C PRO A 95 3.16 4.33 -1.41
N VAL A 96 3.46 3.03 -1.33
CA VAL A 96 2.70 1.93 -1.92
C VAL A 96 2.36 0.84 -0.89
N ASP A 97 2.59 1.10 0.40
CA ASP A 97 2.27 0.18 1.51
C ASP A 97 2.87 -1.23 1.36
N ALA A 98 4.02 -1.35 0.68
CA ALA A 98 4.72 -2.61 0.40
C ALA A 98 5.55 -3.17 1.58
N ILE A 99 5.44 -2.56 2.77
CA ILE A 99 6.16 -3.00 3.98
C ILE A 99 5.12 -3.50 4.98
N GLY A 100 5.28 -4.74 5.44
CA GLY A 100 4.42 -5.35 6.46
C GLY A 100 5.19 -5.57 7.76
N ASN A 101 4.46 -5.70 8.86
CA ASN A 101 4.96 -6.06 10.19
C ASN A 101 4.17 -7.22 10.82
N ASP A 102 3.57 -8.07 9.98
CA ASP A 102 2.69 -9.16 10.38
C ASP A 102 3.19 -10.56 9.95
N GLY A 103 4.48 -10.70 9.59
CA GLY A 103 4.97 -11.92 8.91
C GLY A 103 6.37 -12.40 9.24
#